data_AF-A0AAJ6FZ58-F1
#
_entry.id   AF-A0AAJ6FZ58-F1
#
_cell.length_a   1.000
_cell.length_b   1.000
_cell.length_c   1.000
_cell.angle_alpha   90.00
_cell.angle_beta   90.00
_cell.angle_gamma   90.00
#
_symmetry.space_group_name_H-M   'P 1'
#
loop_
_entity.id
_entity.type
_entity.pdbx_description
1 polymer ?
#
loop_
_entity_poly.entity_id
_entity_poly.type
_entity_poly.pdbx_seq_one_letter_code
_entity_poly.pdbx_strand_id
1 'polypeptide(L)'
;MASNSDSIFNVLSYLKRHPEKIFALRSRYDNVIQIFFKDAVKVADANIYFPDNKLMVNCLTDDFLAQNGDLLDSFWQLAGHDYIDHHEIWATTSHLTEKNMYLLELSFE
;
A
#
# COMPACT_ATOMS: atom_id res chain seq x y z
N MET A 1 -8.96 -7.86 17.47
CA MET A 1 -9.28 -6.88 16.41
C MET A 1 -8.11 -6.94 15.46
N ALA A 2 -8.33 -7.25 14.17
CA ALA A 2 -7.25 -7.16 13.19
C ALA A 2 -6.76 -5.69 13.20
N SER A 3 -5.44 -5.49 13.23
CA SER A 3 -4.86 -4.16 13.18
C SER A 3 -5.08 -3.56 11.78
N ASN A 4 -5.21 -2.24 11.67
CA ASN A 4 -5.37 -1.58 10.37
C ASN A 4 -4.27 -1.96 9.37
N SER A 5 -3.07 -2.20 9.88
CA SER A 5 -1.90 -2.62 9.11
C SER A 5 -2.04 -4.03 8.53
N ASP A 6 -2.84 -4.92 9.12
CA ASP A 6 -3.01 -6.31 8.66
C ASP A 6 -3.74 -6.36 7.31
N SER A 7 -4.76 -5.51 7.12
CA SER A 7 -5.49 -5.43 5.86
C SER A 7 -4.63 -4.88 4.73
N ILE A 8 -3.84 -3.84 5.02
CA ILE A 8 -2.87 -3.25 4.08
C ILE A 8 -1.79 -4.29 3.72
N PHE A 9 -1.27 -5.02 4.71
CA PHE A 9 -0.31 -6.09 4.52
C PHE A 9 -0.84 -7.21 3.63
N ASN A 10 -2.06 -7.66 3.89
CA ASN A 10 -2.68 -8.73 3.12
C ASN A 10 -2.82 -8.34 1.65
N VAL A 11 -3.17 -7.08 1.37
CA VAL A 11 -3.23 -6.52 0.01
C VAL A 11 -1.85 -6.48 -0.62
N LEU A 12 -0.85 -5.89 0.05
CA LEU A 12 0.52 -5.82 -0.47
C LEU A 12 1.10 -7.23 -0.74
N SER A 13 0.90 -8.16 0.18
CA SER A 13 1.32 -9.56 0.03
C SER A 13 0.61 -10.26 -1.12
N TYR A 14 -0.67 -9.95 -1.36
CA TYR A 14 -1.42 -10.46 -2.50
C TYR A 14 -0.88 -9.88 -3.83
N LEU A 15 -0.65 -8.57 -3.88
CA LEU A 15 -0.13 -7.88 -5.07
C LEU A 15 1.30 -8.31 -5.41
N LYS A 16 2.16 -8.59 -4.42
CA LYS A 16 3.50 -9.15 -4.65
C LYS A 16 3.44 -10.54 -5.29
N ARG A 17 2.47 -11.37 -4.89
CA ARG A 17 2.24 -12.71 -5.48
C ARG A 17 1.55 -12.66 -6.84
N HIS A 18 0.79 -11.60 -7.09
CA HIS A 18 -0.01 -11.38 -8.30
C HIS A 18 0.27 -10.01 -8.91
N PRO A 19 1.51 -9.74 -9.38
CA PRO A 19 1.88 -8.42 -9.90
C PRO A 19 1.03 -8.00 -11.10
N GLU A 20 0.44 -8.94 -11.85
CA GLU A 20 -0.48 -8.68 -12.96
C GLU A 20 -1.79 -7.99 -12.52
N LYS A 21 -2.09 -7.95 -11.21
CA LYS A 21 -3.24 -7.23 -10.65
C LYS A 21 -2.94 -5.75 -10.40
N ILE A 22 -1.67 -5.37 -10.39
CA ILE A 22 -1.24 -3.97 -10.30
C ILE A 22 -1.55 -3.33 -11.65
N PHE A 23 -2.48 -2.38 -11.65
CA PHE A 23 -2.83 -1.62 -12.83
C PHE A 23 -1.76 -0.58 -13.17
N ALA A 24 -1.25 0.11 -12.15
CA ALA A 24 -0.16 1.06 -12.31
C ALA A 24 0.62 1.16 -11.00
N LEU A 25 1.93 1.28 -11.13
CA LEU A 25 2.82 1.68 -10.06
C LEU A 25 3.48 3.00 -10.48
N ARG A 26 3.38 4.01 -9.63
CA ARG A 26 3.91 5.36 -9.91
C ARG A 26 4.78 5.82 -8.76
N SER A 27 5.91 6.43 -9.08
CA SER A 27 6.65 7.23 -8.13
C SER A 27 6.71 8.66 -8.64
N ARG A 28 5.81 9.50 -8.13
CA ARG A 28 5.77 10.94 -8.49
C ARG A 28 6.72 11.78 -7.64
N TYR A 29 7.07 11.28 -6.47
CA TYR A 29 7.99 11.90 -5.53
C TYR A 29 9.09 10.90 -5.18
N ASP A 30 10.20 11.40 -4.67
CA ASP A 30 11.38 10.60 -4.38
C ASP A 30 11.20 9.68 -3.17
N ASN A 31 10.14 9.88 -2.39
CA ASN A 31 9.85 9.16 -1.15
C ASN A 31 8.45 8.52 -1.12
N VAL A 32 7.73 8.48 -2.26
CA VAL A 32 6.34 8.00 -2.32
C VAL A 32 6.12 7.06 -3.49
N ILE A 33 5.57 5.89 -3.22
CA ILE A 33 5.08 4.97 -4.25
C ILE A 33 3.56 4.89 -4.19
N GLN A 34 2.92 4.97 -5.36
CA GLN A 34 1.49 4.81 -5.52
C GLN A 34 1.20 3.53 -6.31
N ILE A 35 0.42 2.65 -5.71
CA ILE A 35 -0.01 1.37 -6.26
C ILE A 35 -1.50 1.47 -6.54
N PHE A 36 -1.85 1.34 -7.81
CA PHE A 36 -3.23 1.27 -8.28
C PHE A 36 -3.56 -0.16 -8.68
N PHE A 37 -4.68 -0.67 -8.20
CA PHE A 37 -5.17 -2.01 -8.55
C PHE A 37 -6.69 -2.00 -8.69
N LYS A 38 -7.24 -2.95 -9.46
CA LYS A 38 -8.69 -3.01 -9.69
C LYS A 38 -9.45 -3.33 -8.40
N ASP A 39 -10.62 -2.73 -8.25
CA ASP A 39 -11.53 -2.98 -7.11
C ASP A 39 -12.11 -4.41 -7.07
N ALA A 40 -11.91 -5.19 -8.13
CA ALA A 40 -12.19 -6.63 -8.15
C ALA A 40 -11.28 -7.46 -7.22
N VAL A 41 -10.17 -6.89 -6.72
CA VAL A 41 -9.33 -7.53 -5.70
C VAL A 41 -10.07 -7.49 -4.36
N LYS A 42 -10.28 -8.67 -3.75
CA LYS A 42 -10.96 -8.75 -2.45
C LYS A 42 -10.07 -8.18 -1.36
N VAL A 43 -10.55 -7.13 -0.70
CA VAL A 43 -9.94 -6.53 0.48
C VAL A 43 -10.83 -6.80 1.69
N ALA A 44 -10.24 -7.31 2.78
CA ALA A 44 -10.96 -7.49 4.04
C ALA A 44 -11.31 -6.13 4.64
N ASP A 45 -12.54 -5.98 5.13
CA ASP A 45 -13.04 -4.74 5.76
C ASP A 45 -12.76 -3.48 4.90
N ALA A 46 -12.97 -3.61 3.58
CA ALA A 46 -12.62 -2.59 2.60
C ALA A 46 -13.25 -1.22 2.90
N ASN A 47 -14.46 -1.17 3.45
CA ASN A 47 -15.11 0.08 3.84
C ASN A 47 -14.40 0.84 4.97
N ILE A 48 -13.58 0.15 5.77
CA ILE A 48 -12.76 0.74 6.84
C ILE A 48 -11.40 1.14 6.30
N TYR A 49 -10.75 0.24 5.55
CA TYR A 49 -9.36 0.40 5.13
C TYR A 49 -9.16 1.02 3.76
N PHE A 50 -10.17 0.98 2.91
CA PHE A 50 -10.19 1.61 1.59
C PHE A 50 -11.54 2.33 1.42
N PRO A 51 -11.81 3.37 2.22
CA PRO A 51 -13.11 4.01 2.21
C PRO A 51 -13.40 4.67 0.85
N ASP A 52 -14.67 4.61 0.44
CA ASP A 52 -15.16 5.18 -0.82
C ASP A 52 -14.87 6.68 -0.89
N ASN A 53 -14.06 7.07 -1.88
CA ASN A 53 -13.69 8.44 -2.22
C ASN A 53 -13.19 9.26 -1.02
N LYS A 54 -12.56 8.60 -0.05
CA LYS A 54 -11.91 9.20 1.11
C LYS A 54 -10.51 8.64 1.29
N LEU A 55 -9.62 9.44 1.86
CA LEU A 55 -8.28 8.99 2.22
C LEU A 55 -8.30 8.45 3.64
N MET A 56 -7.78 7.24 3.81
CA MET A 56 -7.45 6.66 5.10
C MET A 56 -5.93 6.61 5.22
N VAL A 57 -5.40 7.23 6.27
CA VAL A 57 -3.95 7.36 6.51
C VAL A 57 -3.60 6.59 7.77
N ASN A 58 -2.62 5.70 7.68
CA ASN A 58 -2.12 4.90 8.82
C ASN A 58 -0.59 5.00 8.87
N CYS A 59 -0.04 5.38 10.02
CA CYS A 59 1.38 5.17 10.29
C CYS A 59 1.61 3.70 10.61
N LEU A 60 2.55 3.06 9.93
CA LEU A 60 2.92 1.68 10.19
C LEU A 60 3.80 1.63 11.44
N THR A 61 3.41 0.82 12.42
CA THR A 61 4.14 0.70 13.69
C THR A 61 5.49 0.03 13.50
N ASP A 62 6.47 0.34 14.35
CA ASP A 62 7.81 -0.27 14.32
C ASP A 62 7.77 -1.80 14.31
N ASP A 63 6.91 -2.41 15.14
CA ASP A 63 6.71 -3.87 15.17
C ASP A 63 6.24 -4.44 13.82
N PHE A 64 5.44 -3.67 13.08
CA PHE A 64 4.95 -4.06 11.77
C PHE A 64 6.04 -3.93 10.72
N LEU A 65 6.83 -2.85 10.78
CA LEU A 65 7.98 -2.64 9.90
C LEU A 65 9.03 -3.73 10.10
N ALA A 66 9.36 -4.06 11.35
CA ALA A 66 10.31 -5.11 11.69
C ALA A 66 9.89 -6.49 11.15
N GLN A 67 8.58 -6.77 11.10
CA GLN A 67 8.06 -8.04 10.59
C GLN A 67 7.90 -8.08 9.07
N ASN A 68 7.69 -6.92 8.42
CA ASN A 68 7.24 -6.85 7.03
C ASN A 68 8.13 -5.98 6.14
N GLY A 69 9.30 -5.55 6.62
CA GLY A 69 10.24 -4.68 5.89
C GLY A 69 10.57 -5.21 4.50
N ASP A 70 10.92 -6.49 4.36
CA ASP A 70 11.21 -7.13 3.08
C ASP A 70 10.06 -7.03 2.04
N LEU A 71 8.81 -6.93 2.50
CA LEU A 71 7.67 -6.71 1.62
C LEU A 71 7.67 -5.27 1.12
N LEU A 72 7.83 -4.30 2.01
CA LEU A 72 7.81 -2.88 1.68
C LEU A 72 9.00 -2.52 0.78
N ASP A 73 10.19 -3.02 1.11
CA ASP A 73 11.41 -2.88 0.31
C ASP A 73 11.25 -3.44 -1.09
N SER A 74 10.52 -4.56 -1.24
CA SER A 74 10.29 -5.11 -2.58
C SER A 74 9.40 -4.22 -3.45
N PHE A 75 8.44 -3.50 -2.86
CA PHE A 75 7.65 -2.52 -3.61
C PHE A 75 8.45 -1.24 -3.89
N TRP A 76 9.32 -0.85 -2.96
CA TRP A 76 10.26 0.26 -3.13
C TRP A 76 11.21 0.03 -4.32
N GLN A 77 11.85 -1.14 -4.35
CA GLN A 77 12.73 -1.55 -5.45
C GLN A 77 11.97 -1.73 -6.77
N LEU A 78 10.74 -2.25 -6.72
CA LEU A 78 9.88 -2.37 -7.91
C LEU A 78 9.54 -0.99 -8.51
N ALA A 79 9.51 0.06 -7.69
CA ALA A 79 9.34 1.44 -8.14
C ALA A 79 10.61 2.04 -8.79
N GLY A 80 11.74 1.33 -8.75
CA GLY A 80 13.01 1.76 -9.33
C GLY A 80 13.84 2.65 -8.40
N HIS A 81 13.55 2.66 -7.11
CA HIS A 81 14.32 3.42 -6.12
C HIS A 81 15.50 2.63 -5.57
N ASP A 82 16.58 3.36 -5.29
CA ASP A 82 17.70 2.85 -4.49
C ASP A 82 17.29 2.76 -3.02
N TYR A 83 17.93 1.86 -2.26
CA TYR A 83 17.67 1.67 -0.84
C TYR A 83 17.92 2.97 -0.04
N ILE A 84 16.94 3.37 0.77
CA ILE A 84 17.06 4.42 1.78
C ILE A 84 16.70 3.83 3.15
N ASP A 85 17.39 4.30 4.18
CA ASP A 85 17.08 3.99 5.58
C ASP A 85 15.87 4.83 6.03
N HIS A 86 14.68 4.32 5.79
CA HIS A 86 13.42 4.97 6.15
C HIS A 86 13.03 4.62 7.59
N HIS A 87 12.70 5.62 8.38
CA HIS A 87 12.40 5.44 9.80
C HIS A 87 10.90 5.30 10.06
N GLU A 88 10.08 5.93 9.22
CA GLU A 88 8.62 5.86 9.31
C GLU A 88 8.02 5.58 7.93
N ILE A 89 7.00 4.72 7.88
CA ILE A 89 6.26 4.47 6.65
C ILE A 89 4.78 4.72 6.90
N TRP A 90 4.20 5.57 6.07
CA TRP A 90 2.79 5.91 6.09
C TRP A 90 2.08 5.23 4.93
N ALA A 91 0.96 4.57 5.23
CA ALA A 91 0.10 3.97 4.23
C ALA A 91 -1.18 4.81 4.06
N THR A 92 -1.34 5.38 2.87
CA THR A 92 -2.55 6.11 2.46
C THR A 92 -3.37 5.26 1.51
N THR A 93 -4.65 5.10 1.78
CA THR A 93 -5.52 4.15 1.09
C THR A 93 -6.86 4.79 0.72
N SER A 94 -7.43 4.39 -0.41
CA SER A 94 -8.73 4.89 -0.87
C SER A 94 -9.37 3.96 -1.89
N HIS A 95 -10.70 3.94 -1.93
CA HIS A 95 -11.43 3.36 -3.04
C HIS A 95 -11.92 4.46 -3.99
N LEU A 96 -11.34 4.50 -5.19
CA LEU A 96 -11.67 5.45 -6.24
C LEU A 96 -12.82 4.88 -7.08
N THR A 97 -14.06 5.05 -6.60
CA THR A 97 -15.23 4.37 -7.17
C THR A 97 -15.49 4.73 -8.64
N GLU A 98 -15.27 5.99 -9.02
CA GLU A 98 -15.44 6.45 -10.42
C GLU A 98 -14.48 5.75 -11.39
N LYS A 99 -13.35 5.24 -10.88
CA LYS A 99 -12.32 4.57 -11.66
C LYS A 99 -12.32 3.06 -11.48
N ASN A 100 -13.19 2.51 -10.62
CA ASN A 100 -13.22 1.10 -10.22
C ASN A 100 -11.84 0.58 -9.79
N MET A 101 -11.15 1.36 -8.94
CA MET A 101 -9.79 1.08 -8.52
C MET A 101 -9.58 1.41 -7.04
N TYR A 102 -8.70 0.66 -6.40
CA TYR A 102 -8.10 1.03 -5.14
C TYR A 102 -6.79 1.79 -5.36
N LEU A 103 -6.55 2.76 -4.51
CA LEU A 103 -5.26 3.42 -4.30
C LEU A 103 -4.67 2.90 -3.00
N LEU A 104 -3.42 2.46 -3.07
CA LEU A 104 -2.55 2.25 -1.91
C LEU A 104 -1.25 3.01 -2.18
N GLU A 105 -0.99 4.02 -1.37
CA GLU A 105 0.21 4.83 -1.40
C GLU A 105 1.05 4.50 -0.16
N LEU A 106 2.35 4.28 -0.36
CA LEU A 106 3.32 4.18 0.72
C LEU A 106 4.24 5.40 0.62
N SER A 107 4.25 6.20 1.68
CA SER A 107 5.17 7.32 1.86
C SER A 107 6.21 6.93 2.88
N PHE A 108 7.47 7.12 2.53
CA PHE A 108 8.62 6.74 3.32
C PHE A 108 9.28 8.02 3.85
N GLU A 109 9.38 8.15 5.17
CA GLU A 109 9.91 9.33 5.85
C GLU A 109 11.16 8.99 6.67
#